data_AF-A0A5C8GB74-F1
#
_entry.id   AF-A0A5C8GB74-F1
#
_cell.length_a   1.000
_cell.length_b   1.000
_cell.length_c   1.000
_cell.angle_alpha   90.00
_cell.angle_beta   90.00
_cell.angle_gamma   90.00
#
_symmetry.space_group_name_H-M   'P 1'
#
loop_
_entity.id
_entity.type
_entity.pdbx_description
1 polymer ?
#
loop_
_entity_poly.entity_id
_entity_poly.type
_entity_poly.pdbx_seq_one_letter_code
_entity_poly.pdbx_strand_id
1 'polypeptide(L)'
;MKKLIKPFLTIFILISLIACNNTLNKVKGKTYANEQSASIVAFKGKIAYLMMGGMEIGEVELAAKYKNKLVYVKENIDYYYVFILEGNTLYGRYMPLYQIGYIGGIKNIEIDDSFIPLKLVK
;
A
#
# COMPACT_ATOMS: atom_id res chain seq x y z
N MET A 1 -33.80 30.20 -3.27
CA MET A 1 -32.39 29.90 -3.62
C MET A 1 -31.47 29.60 -2.43
N LYS A 2 -31.58 30.27 -1.26
CA LYS A 2 -30.70 29.99 -0.09
C LYS A 2 -30.89 28.63 0.61
N LYS A 3 -32.04 27.95 0.44
CA LYS A 3 -32.35 26.68 1.12
C LYS A 3 -31.62 25.44 0.54
N LEU A 4 -31.18 25.49 -0.72
CA LEU A 4 -30.47 24.37 -1.37
C LEU A 4 -28.94 24.44 -1.21
N ILE A 5 -28.37 25.59 -0.85
CA ILE A 5 -26.92 25.75 -0.73
C ILE A 5 -26.37 24.99 0.49
N LYS A 6 -27.11 24.97 1.61
CA LYS A 6 -26.71 24.26 2.83
C LYS A 6 -26.50 22.75 2.62
N PRO A 7 -27.45 21.97 2.06
CA PRO A 7 -27.24 20.53 1.85
C PRO A 7 -26.13 20.24 0.85
N PHE A 8 -25.96 21.05 -0.20
CA PHE A 8 -24.87 20.89 -1.16
C PHE A 8 -23.49 21.09 -0.52
N LEU A 9 -23.34 22.10 0.34
CA LEU A 9 -22.08 22.35 1.05
C LEU A 9 -21.74 21.20 2.01
N THR A 10 -22.74 20.67 2.74
CA THR A 10 -22.55 19.53 3.65
C THR A 10 -22.13 18.26 2.91
N ILE A 11 -22.75 17.98 1.75
CA ILE A 11 -22.40 16.83 0.90
C ILE A 11 -20.97 17.01 0.36
N PHE A 12 -20.61 18.21 -0.09
CA PHE A 12 -19.26 18.50 -0.58
C PHE A 12 -18.19 18.31 0.51
N ILE A 13 -18.47 18.79 1.74
CA ILE A 13 -17.58 18.59 2.89
C ILE A 13 -17.45 17.11 3.23
N LEU A 14 -18.56 16.35 3.23
CA LEU A 14 -18.56 14.93 3.54
C LEU A 14 -17.75 14.13 2.51
N ILE A 15 -17.94 14.40 1.21
CA ILE A 15 -17.17 13.77 0.13
C ILE A 15 -15.69 14.13 0.24
N SER A 16 -15.38 15.39 0.53
CA SER A 16 -14.00 15.85 0.73
C SER A 16 -13.33 15.20 1.94
N LEU A 17 -14.07 14.98 3.04
CA LEU A 17 -13.60 14.25 4.21
C LEU A 17 -13.34 12.78 3.88
N ILE A 18 -14.26 12.12 3.16
CA ILE A 18 -14.11 10.72 2.73
C ILE A 18 -12.91 10.58 1.79
N ALA A 19 -12.71 11.52 0.87
CA ALA A 19 -11.56 11.56 -0.02
C ALA A 19 -10.25 11.80 0.75
N CYS A 20 -10.23 12.70 1.73
CA CYS A 20 -9.07 12.91 2.61
C CYS A 20 -8.76 11.68 3.49
N ASN A 21 -9.79 10.93 3.89
CA ASN A 21 -9.61 9.73 4.70
C ASN A 21 -9.25 8.47 3.90
N ASN A 22 -9.16 8.55 2.57
CA ASN A 22 -8.72 7.43 1.76
C ASN A 22 -7.24 7.13 2.02
N THR A 23 -6.93 5.91 2.46
CA THR A 23 -5.56 5.43 2.73
C THR A 23 -4.61 5.70 1.57
N LEU A 24 -5.07 5.59 0.31
CA LEU A 24 -4.25 5.90 -0.87
C LEU A 24 -3.79 7.37 -0.94
N ASN A 25 -4.68 8.29 -0.58
CA ASN A 25 -4.33 9.72 -0.52
C ASN A 25 -3.40 10.00 0.66
N LYS A 26 -3.55 9.27 1.77
CA LYS A 26 -2.67 9.40 2.94
C LYS A 26 -1.23 8.96 2.69
N VAL A 27 -0.99 8.08 1.72
CA VAL A 27 0.36 7.62 1.39
C VAL A 27 0.96 8.21 0.15
N LYS A 28 0.16 8.89 -0.69
CA LYS A 28 0.69 9.60 -1.85
C LYS A 28 1.79 10.59 -1.44
N GLY A 29 2.94 10.49 -2.10
CA GLY A 29 4.13 11.31 -1.85
C GLY A 29 4.98 10.86 -0.65
N LYS A 30 4.61 9.78 0.04
CA LYS A 30 5.38 9.26 1.18
C LYS A 30 6.38 8.21 0.75
N THR A 31 7.50 8.17 1.46
CA THR A 31 8.56 7.18 1.29
C THR A 31 8.74 6.39 2.58
N TYR A 32 8.84 5.08 2.46
CA TYR A 32 9.08 4.16 3.56
C TYR A 32 10.41 3.47 3.32
N ALA A 33 11.23 3.32 4.36
CA ALA A 33 12.53 2.70 4.23
C ALA A 33 12.87 1.79 5.43
N ASN A 34 13.76 0.85 5.17
CA ASN A 34 14.49 0.10 6.17
C ASN A 34 15.96 0.02 5.71
N GLU A 35 16.85 0.69 6.43
CA GLU A 35 18.26 0.76 6.10
C GLU A 35 18.96 -0.60 6.26
N GLN A 36 18.59 -1.37 7.29
CA GLN A 36 19.20 -2.67 7.56
C GLN A 36 18.95 -3.67 6.44
N SER A 37 17.78 -3.62 5.82
CA SER A 37 17.43 -4.48 4.69
C SER A 37 17.66 -3.83 3.33
N ALA A 38 18.23 -2.61 3.28
CA ALA A 38 18.36 -1.82 2.06
C ALA A 38 17.05 -1.77 1.23
N SER A 39 15.91 -1.60 1.89
CA SER A 39 14.58 -1.60 1.25
C SER A 39 13.96 -0.22 1.30
N ILE A 40 13.39 0.24 0.19
CA ILE A 40 12.75 1.54 0.08
C ILE A 40 11.52 1.47 -0.83
N VAL A 41 10.48 2.20 -0.46
CA VAL A 41 9.22 2.27 -1.21
C VAL A 41 8.73 3.70 -1.25
N ALA A 42 8.57 4.23 -2.47
CA ALA A 42 8.05 5.57 -2.71
C ALA A 42 6.65 5.50 -3.35
N PHE A 43 5.65 6.09 -2.69
CA PHE A 43 4.26 6.02 -3.15
C PHE A 43 3.89 7.22 -4.03
N LYS A 44 3.40 6.93 -5.24
CA LYS A 44 2.75 7.91 -6.15
C LYS A 44 1.21 7.84 -6.07
N GLY A 45 0.67 7.06 -5.14
CA GLY A 45 -0.76 6.84 -4.93
C GLY A 45 -1.12 5.38 -5.18
N LYS A 46 -1.84 5.08 -6.28
CA LYS A 46 -2.10 3.69 -6.73
C LYS A 46 -0.84 2.97 -7.20
N ILE A 47 0.18 3.73 -7.59
CA ILE A 47 1.48 3.21 -8.01
C ILE A 47 2.49 3.45 -6.89
N ALA A 48 3.37 2.48 -6.68
CA ALA A 48 4.52 2.57 -5.82
C ALA A 48 5.78 2.16 -6.59
N TYR A 49 6.91 2.79 -6.31
CA TYR A 49 8.21 2.35 -6.78
C TYR A 49 8.91 1.61 -5.65
N LEU A 50 9.37 0.39 -5.92
CA LEU A 50 9.86 -0.54 -4.92
C LEU A 50 11.33 -0.90 -5.15
N MET A 51 12.08 -0.93 -4.06
CA MET A 51 13.39 -1.56 -3.95
C MET A 51 13.43 -2.39 -2.67
N MET A 52 14.01 -3.58 -2.76
CA MET A 52 14.10 -4.52 -1.64
C MET A 52 15.46 -5.20 -1.67
N GLY A 53 16.17 -5.23 -0.54
CA GLY A 53 17.51 -5.84 -0.49
C GLY A 53 18.51 -5.15 -1.41
N GLY A 54 18.36 -3.85 -1.68
CA GLY A 54 19.19 -3.10 -2.62
C GLY A 54 18.91 -3.38 -4.10
N MET A 55 17.93 -4.23 -4.43
CA MET A 55 17.51 -4.51 -5.81
C MET A 55 16.35 -3.61 -6.22
N GLU A 56 16.49 -2.93 -7.35
CA GLU A 56 15.40 -2.19 -7.99
C GLU A 56 14.37 -3.17 -8.56
N ILE A 57 13.13 -3.11 -8.04
CA ILE A 57 11.99 -3.91 -8.52
C ILE A 57 11.19 -3.11 -9.56
N GLY A 58 11.20 -1.78 -9.44
CA GLY A 58 10.53 -0.85 -10.34
C GLY A 58 9.12 -0.47 -9.89
N GLU A 59 8.30 -0.05 -10.84
CA GLU A 59 6.93 0.39 -10.58
C GLU A 59 5.95 -0.79 -10.43
N VAL A 60 5.09 -0.66 -9.43
CA VAL A 60 4.12 -1.67 -9.00
C VAL A 60 2.78 -0.99 -8.70
N GLU A 61 1.70 -1.58 -9.22
CA GLU A 61 0.34 -1.09 -8.97
C GLU A 61 -0.27 -1.77 -7.73
N LEU A 62 -1.20 -1.07 -7.08
CA LEU A 62 -2.03 -1.60 -6.01
C LEU A 62 -2.85 -2.81 -6.51
N ALA A 63 -2.52 -3.98 -5.99
CA ALA A 63 -3.21 -5.22 -6.33
C ALA A 63 -4.52 -5.41 -5.55
N ALA A 64 -4.57 -4.98 -4.28
CA ALA A 64 -5.77 -5.10 -3.47
C ALA A 64 -5.85 -4.02 -2.39
N LYS A 65 -7.09 -3.63 -2.05
CA LYS A 65 -7.41 -2.84 -0.85
C LYS A 65 -8.37 -3.65 0.01
N TYR A 66 -7.98 -3.94 1.24
CA TYR A 66 -8.81 -4.68 2.18
C TYR A 66 -8.78 -4.02 3.55
N LYS A 67 -9.94 -3.58 4.04
CA LYS A 67 -10.07 -2.79 5.28
C LYS A 67 -9.11 -1.57 5.24
N ASN A 68 -8.17 -1.50 6.17
CA ASN A 68 -7.12 -0.48 6.30
C ASN A 68 -5.79 -0.86 5.62
N LYS A 69 -5.74 -1.99 4.91
CA LYS A 69 -4.53 -2.51 4.25
C LYS A 69 -4.51 -2.17 2.76
N LEU A 70 -3.35 -1.74 2.27
CA LEU A 70 -3.05 -1.63 0.84
C LEU A 70 -2.00 -2.67 0.48
N VAL A 71 -2.29 -3.50 -0.52
CA VAL A 71 -1.42 -4.60 -0.94
C VAL A 71 -0.91 -4.33 -2.34
N TYR A 72 0.41 -4.29 -2.49
CA TYR A 72 1.13 -4.09 -3.74
C TYR A 72 1.89 -5.38 -4.04
N VAL A 73 1.78 -5.85 -5.27
CA VAL A 73 2.35 -7.14 -5.68
C VAL A 73 3.02 -6.99 -7.03
N LYS A 74 4.28 -7.44 -7.13
CA LYS A 74 4.99 -7.57 -8.40
C LYS A 74 5.39 -9.03 -8.61
N GLU A 75 4.95 -9.59 -9.71
CA GLU A 75 5.34 -10.94 -10.11
C GLU A 75 6.78 -10.96 -10.64
N ASN A 76 7.52 -12.00 -10.27
CA ASN A 76 8.79 -12.42 -10.86
C ASN A 76 8.66 -13.92 -11.23
N ILE A 77 9.66 -14.49 -11.88
CA ILE A 77 9.64 -15.85 -12.45
C ILE A 77 9.20 -16.90 -11.41
N ASP A 78 9.69 -16.82 -10.17
CA ASP A 78 9.45 -17.85 -9.14
C ASP A 78 8.73 -17.35 -7.88
N TYR A 79 8.49 -16.05 -7.78
CA TYR A 79 7.95 -15.44 -6.57
C TYR A 79 7.29 -14.08 -6.84
N TYR A 80 6.46 -13.67 -5.89
CA TYR A 80 5.93 -12.34 -5.78
C TYR A 80 6.76 -11.50 -4.81
N TYR A 81 7.06 -10.27 -5.19
CA TYR A 81 7.38 -9.22 -4.24
C TYR A 81 6.06 -8.70 -3.68
N VAL A 82 5.85 -8.88 -2.38
CA VAL A 82 4.61 -8.49 -1.69
C VAL A 82 4.92 -7.38 -0.71
N PHE A 83 4.18 -6.27 -0.84
CA PHE A 83 4.25 -5.16 0.10
C PHE A 83 2.87 -4.83 0.63
N ILE A 84 2.74 -4.79 1.95
CA ILE A 84 1.49 -4.52 2.66
C ILE A 84 1.67 -3.28 3.51
N LEU A 85 0.96 -2.21 3.16
CA LEU A 85 0.84 -1.06 4.02
C LEU A 85 -0.30 -1.30 5.00
N GLU A 86 0.00 -1.31 6.29
CA GLU A 86 -0.99 -1.35 7.37
C GLU A 86 -0.73 -0.23 8.38
N GLY A 87 -1.68 0.72 8.45
CA GLY A 87 -1.51 1.92 9.26
C GLY A 87 -0.38 2.82 8.74
N ASN A 88 0.67 2.99 9.54
CA ASN A 88 1.85 3.81 9.22
C ASN A 88 3.12 2.97 9.00
N THR A 89 2.99 1.65 8.91
CA THR A 89 4.12 0.76 8.65
C THR A 89 3.87 0.05 7.34
N LEU A 90 4.89 0.00 6.51
CA LEU A 90 4.89 -0.81 5.31
C LEU A 90 5.65 -2.09 5.61
N TYR A 91 5.15 -3.23 5.16
CA TYR A 91 5.79 -4.52 5.36
C TYR A 91 6.12 -5.10 3.99
N GLY A 92 7.32 -5.63 3.80
CA GLY A 92 7.77 -6.23 2.55
C GLY A 92 8.26 -7.66 2.74
N ARG A 93 7.94 -8.56 1.82
CA ARG A 93 8.54 -9.91 1.74
C ARG A 93 8.56 -10.44 0.31
N TYR A 94 9.38 -11.46 0.12
CA TYR A 94 9.27 -12.38 -1.01
C TYR A 94 8.28 -13.49 -0.67
N MET A 95 7.44 -13.87 -1.62
CA MET A 95 6.47 -14.95 -1.42
C MET A 95 6.42 -15.84 -2.68
N PRO A 96 6.76 -17.15 -2.59
CA PRO A 96 6.66 -18.07 -3.72
C PRO A 96 5.27 -18.08 -4.36
N LEU A 97 5.19 -18.25 -5.69
CA LEU A 97 3.92 -18.16 -6.44
C LEU A 97 2.83 -19.09 -5.88
N TYR A 98 3.19 -20.33 -5.53
CA TYR A 98 2.24 -21.32 -5.01
C TYR A 98 1.61 -20.93 -3.67
N GLN A 99 2.29 -20.10 -2.86
CA GLN A 99 1.76 -19.70 -1.54
C GLN A 99 0.55 -18.79 -1.68
N ILE A 100 0.51 -17.89 -2.68
CA ILE A 100 -0.69 -17.05 -2.95
C ILE A 100 -1.89 -17.94 -3.27
N GLY A 101 -1.69 -18.97 -4.08
CA GLY A 101 -2.74 -19.94 -4.41
C GLY A 101 -3.24 -20.69 -3.17
N TYR A 102 -2.31 -21.18 -2.35
CA TYR A 102 -2.62 -21.96 -1.14
C TYR A 102 -3.47 -21.18 -0.12
N ILE A 103 -3.18 -19.89 0.08
CA ILE A 103 -3.94 -19.04 1.00
C ILE A 103 -5.24 -18.48 0.38
N GLY A 104 -5.57 -18.83 -0.86
CA GLY A 104 -6.80 -18.38 -1.53
C GLY A 104 -6.76 -16.95 -2.08
N GLY A 105 -5.56 -16.43 -2.37
CA GLY A 105 -5.35 -15.18 -3.11
C GLY A 105 -4.81 -14.00 -2.29
N ILE A 106 -4.42 -12.93 -2.99
CA ILE A 106 -3.71 -11.74 -2.45
C ILE A 106 -4.45 -11.05 -1.29
N LYS A 107 -5.79 -11.09 -1.30
CA LYS A 107 -6.63 -10.48 -0.25
C LYS A 107 -6.50 -11.16 1.13
N ASN A 108 -5.99 -12.39 1.16
CA ASN A 108 -5.86 -13.20 2.37
C ASN A 108 -4.43 -13.19 2.93
N ILE A 109 -3.52 -12.37 2.38
CA ILE A 109 -2.16 -12.29 2.91
C ILE A 109 -2.18 -11.60 4.27
N GLU A 110 -1.65 -12.28 5.28
CA GLU A 110 -1.46 -11.78 6.63
C GLU A 110 0.02 -11.46 6.88
N ILE A 111 0.28 -10.47 7.73
CA ILE A 111 1.65 -10.09 8.11
C ILE A 111 2.07 -11.03 9.26
N ASP A 112 3.17 -11.74 9.05
CA ASP A 112 3.85 -12.59 10.02
C ASP A 112 5.29 -12.08 10.29
N ASP A 113 6.04 -12.80 11.12
CA ASP A 113 7.40 -12.42 11.52
C ASP A 113 8.43 -12.44 10.36
N SER A 114 8.08 -13.02 9.21
CA SER A 114 8.95 -13.04 8.03
C SER A 114 8.86 -11.77 7.19
N PHE A 115 7.90 -10.88 7.48
CA PHE A 115 7.82 -9.58 6.83
C PHE A 115 8.83 -8.59 7.40
N ILE A 116 9.52 -7.90 6.50
CA ILE A 116 10.44 -6.84 6.84
C ILE A 116 9.63 -5.54 7.03
N PRO A 117 9.64 -4.91 8.21
CA PRO A 117 8.97 -3.64 8.42
C PRO A 117 9.83 -2.47 7.87
N LEU A 118 9.20 -1.62 7.06
CA LEU A 118 9.71 -0.35 6.57
C LEU A 118 8.94 0.78 7.26
N LYS A 119 9.67 1.74 7.81
CA LYS A 119 9.10 2.88 8.53
C LYS A 119 9.02 4.10 7.63
N LEU A 120 8.02 4.94 7.88
CA LEU A 120 7.88 6.22 7.19
C LEU A 120 9.15 7.07 7.42
N VAL A 121 9.78 7.49 6.32
CA VAL A 121 10.86 8.49 6.34
C VAL A 121 10.21 9.86 6.53
N LYS A 122 10.71 10.62 7.51
CA LYS A 122 10.22 11.97 7.82
C LYS A 122 10.75 13.02 6.85
#